data_AF-B3CUM5-F1
#
_entry.id   AF-B3CUM5-F1
#
_cell.length_a   1.000
_cell.length_b   1.000
_cell.length_c   1.000
_cell.angle_alpha   90.00
_cell.angle_beta   90.00
_cell.angle_gamma   90.00
#
_symmetry.space_group_name_H-M   'P 1'
#
loop_
_entity.id
_entity.type
_entity.pdbx_description
1 polymer ?
#
loop_
_entity_poly.entity_id
_entity_poly.type
_entity_poly.pdbx_seq_one_letter_code
_entity_poly.pdbx_strand_id
1 'polypeptide(L)'
;MDSEYLLIDWQAMPDSEIKRKATAALVHFMKYIHNQPDVIELWAKFFDTLQEIAQKDKAQGFLYIKALLHYTISKVSKNEQPRLNQLLDENLSIEDRKRIMGTIAAQYIDEGRAEGIEIGETKGIAKGRAKGRAKGRAKGRAEAARGLAMNLLKAGFSVEFISENTGLSKEEVINLKNN
;
A
#
# COMPACT_ATOMS: atom_id res chain seq x y z
N MET A 1 17.34 -2.33 38.80
CA MET A 1 16.45 -1.15 38.94
C MET A 1 15.19 -1.53 38.20
N ASP A 2 14.18 -2.00 38.94
CA ASP A 2 12.86 -2.26 38.40
C ASP A 2 12.23 -0.92 38.09
N SER A 3 12.15 -0.57 36.80
CA SER A 3 11.37 0.57 36.36
C SER A 3 9.90 0.20 36.56
N GLU A 4 9.29 0.72 37.63
CA GLU A 4 7.84 0.69 37.83
C GLU A 4 7.17 1.31 36.60
N TYR A 5 6.49 0.47 35.81
CA TYR A 5 5.66 0.94 34.72
C TYR A 5 4.39 1.55 35.32
N LEU A 6 4.39 2.88 35.46
CA LEU A 6 3.22 3.61 35.93
C LEU A 6 2.14 3.57 34.84
N LEU A 7 1.05 2.84 35.09
CA LEU A 7 -0.14 2.90 34.25
C LEU A 7 -0.83 4.25 34.49
N ILE A 8 -0.97 5.04 33.43
CA ILE A 8 -1.60 6.35 33.49
C ILE A 8 -2.91 6.28 32.71
N ASP A 9 -4.02 6.55 33.38
CA ASP A 9 -5.31 6.75 32.72
C ASP A 9 -5.36 8.16 32.11
N TRP A 10 -5.37 8.22 30.78
CA TRP A 10 -5.40 9.48 30.05
C TRP A 10 -6.80 10.11 30.02
N GLN A 11 -7.87 9.34 30.20
CA GLN A 11 -9.23 9.87 30.21
C GLN A 11 -9.50 10.65 31.50
N ALA A 12 -9.01 10.13 32.63
CA ALA A 12 -9.14 10.78 33.94
C ALA A 12 -8.17 11.97 34.13
N MET A 13 -7.14 12.09 33.29
CA MET A 13 -6.11 13.12 33.44
C MET A 13 -6.63 14.53 33.11
N PRO A 14 -6.46 15.54 33.98
CA PRO A 14 -6.81 16.93 33.68
C PRO A 14 -5.99 17.50 32.52
N ASP A 15 -6.61 18.35 31.70
CA ASP A 15 -5.94 18.95 30.54
C ASP A 15 -4.76 19.86 30.94
N SER A 16 -4.82 20.46 32.14
CA SER A 16 -3.70 21.20 32.74
C SER A 16 -2.47 20.35 32.97
N GLU A 17 -2.64 19.06 33.27
CA GLU A 17 -1.54 18.11 33.42
C GLU A 17 -1.04 17.62 32.06
N ILE A 18 -1.95 17.37 31.10
CA ILE A 18 -1.60 17.01 29.72
C ILE A 18 -0.68 18.07 29.11
N LYS A 19 -0.99 19.36 29.30
CA LYS A 19 -0.17 20.51 28.84
C LYS A 19 1.29 20.50 29.28
N ARG A 20 1.61 19.82 30.39
CA ARG A 20 2.97 19.74 30.93
C ARG A 20 3.79 18.62 30.32
N LYS A 21 3.16 17.65 29.64
CA LYS A 21 3.85 16.53 29.01
C LYS A 21 4.50 16.94 27.68
N ALA A 22 5.64 16.33 27.35
CA ALA A 22 6.26 16.50 26.04
C ALA A 22 5.37 15.97 24.90
N THR A 23 4.54 14.96 25.19
CA THR A 23 3.61 14.31 24.25
C THR A 23 2.21 14.90 24.28
N ALA A 24 2.03 16.10 24.84
CA ALA A 24 0.72 16.69 25.13
C ALA A 24 -0.24 16.69 23.92
N ALA A 25 0.26 16.98 22.71
CA ALA A 25 -0.56 16.97 21.49
C ALA A 25 -1.15 15.58 21.22
N LEU A 26 -0.32 14.55 21.27
CA LEU A 26 -0.74 13.17 21.06
C LEU A 26 -1.75 12.72 22.13
N VAL A 27 -1.45 12.99 23.40
CA VAL A 27 -2.32 12.59 24.54
C VAL A 27 -3.67 13.29 24.45
N HIS A 28 -3.70 14.59 24.14
CA HIS A 28 -4.95 15.33 23.97
C HIS A 28 -5.78 14.75 22.82
N PHE A 29 -5.17 14.53 21.65
CA PHE A 29 -5.88 13.91 20.53
C PHE A 29 -6.42 12.55 20.90
N MET A 30 -5.62 11.66 21.49
CA MET A 30 -6.07 10.32 21.87
C MET A 30 -7.19 10.34 22.92
N LYS A 31 -7.16 11.28 23.86
CA LYS A 31 -8.22 11.46 24.86
C LYS A 31 -9.56 11.83 24.23
N TYR A 32 -9.57 12.67 23.19
CA TYR A 32 -10.79 13.26 22.65
C TYR A 32 -11.25 12.69 21.31
N ILE A 33 -10.38 12.01 20.55
CA ILE A 33 -10.69 11.55 19.19
C ILE A 33 -11.81 10.51 19.13
N HIS A 34 -11.99 9.71 20.18
CA HIS A 34 -13.06 8.72 20.25
C HIS A 34 -14.42 9.31 20.64
N ASN A 35 -14.40 10.47 21.31
CA ASN A 35 -15.59 11.15 21.81
C ASN A 35 -16.04 12.31 20.91
N GLN A 36 -15.24 12.68 19.92
CA GLN A 36 -15.52 13.73 18.93
C GLN A 36 -15.66 13.08 17.55
N PRO A 37 -16.89 12.95 17.00
CA PRO A 37 -17.08 12.37 15.66
C PRO A 37 -16.49 13.27 14.55
N ASP A 38 -16.34 14.57 14.81
CA ASP A 38 -15.71 15.53 13.91
C ASP A 38 -14.26 15.81 14.33
N VAL A 39 -13.32 15.23 13.59
CA VAL A 39 -11.88 15.40 13.83
C VAL A 39 -11.39 16.82 13.50
N ILE A 40 -12.06 17.55 12.61
CA ILE A 40 -11.70 18.93 12.27
C ILE A 40 -12.07 19.85 13.44
N GLU A 41 -13.21 19.60 14.08
CA GLU A 41 -13.60 20.30 15.31
C GLU A 41 -12.60 20.04 16.46
N LEU A 42 -12.05 18.82 16.55
CA LEU A 42 -10.98 18.52 17.51
C LEU A 42 -9.71 19.34 17.22
N TRP A 43 -9.32 19.51 15.95
CA TRP A 43 -8.22 20.39 15.59
C TRP A 43 -8.50 21.86 15.95
N ALA A 44 -9.74 22.34 15.73
CA ALA A 44 -10.13 23.70 16.10
C ALA A 44 -9.94 23.93 17.60
N LYS A 45 -10.48 23.03 18.43
CA LYS A 45 -10.30 23.06 19.89
C LYS A 45 -8.83 22.94 20.29
N PHE A 46 -8.05 22.11 19.60
CA PHE A 46 -6.62 21.98 19.85
C PHE A 46 -5.89 23.30 19.63
N PHE A 47 -6.12 23.98 18.50
CA PHE A 47 -5.45 25.25 18.24
C PHE A 47 -5.90 26.36 19.21
N ASP A 48 -7.18 26.39 19.59
CA ASP A 48 -7.73 27.36 20.55
C ASP A 48 -7.20 27.13 21.99
N THR A 49 -7.21 25.89 22.47
CA THR A 49 -6.93 25.59 23.89
C THR A 49 -5.48 25.20 24.19
N LEU A 50 -4.71 24.83 23.15
CA LEU A 50 -3.38 24.21 23.25
C LEU A 50 -2.34 24.86 22.34
N GLN A 51 -2.49 26.14 22.01
CA GLN A 51 -1.51 26.88 21.20
C GLN A 51 -0.07 26.75 21.73
N GLU A 52 0.12 26.78 23.05
CA GLU A 52 1.44 26.57 23.68
C GLU A 52 2.07 25.21 23.35
N ILE A 53 1.25 24.16 23.26
CA ILE A 53 1.72 22.82 22.89
C ILE A 53 2.14 22.80 21.43
N ALA A 54 1.38 23.46 20.55
CA ALA A 54 1.77 23.59 19.15
C ALA A 54 3.12 24.32 18.98
N GLN A 55 3.40 25.34 19.81
CA GLN A 55 4.70 26.02 19.83
C GLN A 55 5.83 25.12 20.36
N LYS A 56 5.57 24.31 21.40
CA LYS A 56 6.55 23.33 21.90
C LYS A 56 6.89 22.27 20.83
N ASP A 57 5.87 21.73 20.16
CA ASP A 57 6.07 20.77 19.07
C ASP A 57 6.78 21.42 17.87
N LYS A 58 6.50 22.70 17.58
CA LYS A 58 7.22 23.49 16.57
C LYS A 58 8.73 23.53 16.83
N ALA A 59 9.16 23.71 18.08
CA ALA A 59 10.57 23.67 18.47
C ALA A 59 11.21 22.29 18.25
N GLN A 60 10.41 21.23 18.25
CA GLN A 60 10.82 19.85 17.94
C GLN A 60 10.61 19.49 16.46
N GLY A 61 10.36 20.48 15.60
CA GLY A 61 10.18 20.27 14.16
C GLY A 61 8.82 19.67 13.78
N PHE A 62 7.77 19.92 14.57
CA PHE A 62 6.39 19.46 14.38
C PHE A 62 6.22 17.93 14.40
N LEU A 63 6.93 17.22 15.27
CA LEU A 63 6.91 15.76 15.27
C LEU A 63 5.48 15.21 15.45
N TYR A 64 4.76 15.68 16.47
CA TYR A 64 3.43 15.18 16.79
C TYR A 64 2.35 15.75 15.87
N ILE A 65 2.43 17.05 15.53
CA ILE A 65 1.48 17.68 14.61
C ILE A 65 1.56 17.05 13.21
N LYS A 66 2.75 16.73 12.70
CA LYS A 66 2.89 15.99 11.44
C LYS A 66 2.22 14.63 11.49
N ALA A 67 2.47 13.86 12.55
CA ALA A 67 1.89 12.53 12.70
C ALA A 67 0.36 12.57 12.79
N LEU A 68 -0.18 13.50 13.57
CA LEU A 68 -1.62 13.70 13.72
C LEU A 68 -2.26 14.19 12.42
N LEU A 69 -1.64 15.14 11.69
CA LEU A 69 -2.17 15.61 10.42
C LEU A 69 -2.13 14.55 9.33
N HIS A 70 -1.07 13.75 9.26
CA HIS A 70 -1.01 12.61 8.36
C HIS A 70 -2.21 11.66 8.60
N TYR A 71 -2.46 11.32 9.87
CA TYR A 71 -3.64 10.53 10.25
C TYR A 71 -4.94 11.23 9.84
N THR A 72 -5.12 12.51 10.17
CA THR A 72 -6.34 13.26 9.88
C THR A 72 -6.62 13.34 8.38
N ILE A 73 -5.62 13.67 7.56
CA ILE A 73 -5.77 13.78 6.09
C ILE A 73 -6.22 12.45 5.49
N SER A 74 -5.74 11.32 6.01
CA SER A 74 -6.15 9.99 5.56
C SER A 74 -7.59 9.60 5.94
N LYS A 75 -8.17 10.24 6.96
CA LYS A 75 -9.51 9.92 7.49
C LYS A 75 -10.58 10.92 7.07
N VAL A 76 -10.20 12.18 6.85
CA VAL A 76 -11.10 13.23 6.39
C VAL A 76 -11.43 13.00 4.92
N SER A 77 -12.71 13.01 4.59
CA SER A 77 -13.20 12.83 3.22
C SER A 77 -12.79 14.01 2.33
N LYS A 78 -12.67 13.76 1.02
CA LYS A 78 -12.17 14.76 0.06
C LYS A 78 -12.99 16.07 0.06
N ASN A 79 -14.29 16.01 0.33
CA ASN A 79 -15.17 17.18 0.42
C ASN A 79 -14.93 18.03 1.67
N GLU A 80 -14.37 17.46 2.74
CA GLU A 80 -14.07 18.15 4.00
C GLU A 80 -12.60 18.64 4.06
N GLN A 81 -11.75 18.22 3.11
CA GLN A 81 -10.37 18.70 3.00
C GLN A 81 -10.26 20.24 2.89
N PRO A 82 -11.14 20.96 2.15
CA PRO A 82 -11.11 22.42 2.16
C PRO A 82 -11.33 23.03 3.55
N ARG A 83 -12.22 22.44 4.36
CA ARG A 83 -12.47 22.90 5.74
C ARG A 83 -11.26 22.66 6.64
N LEU A 84 -10.60 21.51 6.52
CA LEU A 84 -9.34 21.25 7.21
C LEU A 84 -8.24 22.24 6.77
N ASN A 85 -8.10 22.48 5.48
CA ASN A 85 -7.10 23.42 4.96
C ASN A 85 -7.35 24.85 5.45
N GLN A 86 -8.60 25.29 5.46
CA GLN A 86 -8.98 26.60 6.00
C GLN A 86 -8.59 26.70 7.48
N LEU A 87 -8.89 25.68 8.28
CA LEU A 87 -8.50 25.67 9.69
C LEU A 87 -6.98 25.78 9.87
N LEU A 88 -6.20 25.08 9.03
CA LEU A 88 -4.74 25.18 9.07
C LEU A 88 -4.25 26.56 8.62
N ASP A 89 -4.90 27.18 7.65
CA ASP A 89 -4.58 28.54 7.18
C ASP A 89 -4.84 29.59 8.26
N GLU A 90 -5.88 29.42 9.07
CA GLU A 90 -6.23 30.33 10.16
C GLU A 90 -5.30 30.19 11.37
N ASN A 91 -4.73 29.00 11.60
CA ASN A 91 -4.01 28.67 12.83
C ASN A 91 -2.49 28.49 12.67
N LEU A 92 -1.99 28.37 11.45
CA LEU A 92 -0.56 28.16 11.17
C LEU A 92 -0.04 29.19 10.16
N SER A 93 1.21 29.61 10.37
CA SER A 93 1.89 30.44 9.38
C SER A 93 2.11 29.69 8.07
N ILE A 94 2.26 30.43 6.97
CA ILE A 94 2.54 29.86 5.64
C ILE A 94 3.81 28.99 5.67
N GLU A 95 4.84 29.42 6.41
CA GLU A 95 6.10 28.70 6.54
C GLU A 95 5.93 27.39 7.31
N ASP A 96 5.19 27.42 8.43
CA ASP A 96 4.91 26.23 9.24
C ASP A 96 4.11 25.20 8.44
N ARG A 97 3.08 25.66 7.73
CA ARG A 97 2.28 24.82 6.84
C ARG A 97 3.14 24.20 5.75
N LYS A 98 4.01 24.96 5.11
CA LYS A 98 4.93 24.43 4.08
C LYS A 98 5.85 23.36 4.65
N ARG A 99 6.39 23.57 5.85
CA ARG A 99 7.27 22.60 6.54
C ARG A 99 6.54 21.30 6.88
N ILE A 100 5.33 21.41 7.40
CA ILE A 100 4.50 20.25 7.77
C ILE A 100 4.02 19.50 6.51
N MET A 101 3.32 20.20 5.62
CA MET A 101 2.70 19.61 4.43
C MET A 101 3.73 19.11 3.42
N GLY A 102 4.89 19.75 3.31
CA GLY A 102 5.98 19.24 2.48
C GLY A 102 6.48 17.86 2.93
N THR A 103 6.53 17.63 4.24
CA THR A 103 6.91 16.31 4.79
C THR A 103 5.82 15.27 4.51
N ILE A 104 4.56 15.61 4.76
CA ILE A 104 3.42 14.71 4.54
C ILE A 104 3.29 14.34 3.05
N ALA A 105 3.44 15.32 2.16
CA ALA A 105 3.42 15.09 0.73
C ALA A 105 4.56 14.16 0.27
N ALA A 106 5.77 14.34 0.81
CA ALA A 106 6.89 13.45 0.52
C ALA A 106 6.60 12.00 0.95
N GLN A 107 6.04 11.82 2.16
CA GLN A 107 5.63 10.50 2.65
C GLN A 107 4.60 9.82 1.73
N TYR A 108 3.55 10.53 1.31
CA TYR A 108 2.57 9.98 0.36
C TYR A 108 3.17 9.62 -1.00
N ILE A 109 4.13 10.40 -1.49
CA ILE A 109 4.84 10.09 -2.74
C ILE A 109 5.66 8.80 -2.59
N ASP A 110 6.37 8.66 -1.48
CA ASP A 110 7.20 7.48 -1.20
C ASP A 110 6.34 6.23 -1.00
N GLU A 111 5.25 6.33 -0.23
CA GLU A 111 4.27 5.25 -0.05
C GLU A 111 3.64 4.82 -1.37
N GLY A 112 3.16 5.78 -2.18
CA GLY A 112 2.58 5.49 -3.49
C GLY A 112 3.59 4.88 -4.47
N ARG A 113 4.86 5.26 -4.37
CA ARG A 113 5.94 4.65 -5.17
C ARG A 113 6.21 3.21 -4.74
N ALA A 114 6.29 2.96 -3.43
CA ALA A 114 6.51 1.63 -2.88
C ALA A 114 5.36 0.68 -3.26
N GLU A 115 4.11 1.11 -3.07
CA GLU A 115 2.92 0.35 -3.46
C GLU A 115 2.89 0.09 -4.98
N GLY A 116 3.23 1.11 -5.79
CA GLY A 116 3.31 0.97 -7.24
C GLY A 116 4.33 -0.08 -7.69
N ILE A 117 5.50 -0.13 -7.05
CA ILE A 117 6.54 -1.14 -7.32
C ILE A 117 6.03 -2.53 -6.93
N GLU A 118 5.48 -2.69 -5.73
CA GLU A 118 4.98 -3.98 -5.24
C GLU A 118 3.87 -4.55 -6.13
N ILE A 119 2.89 -3.71 -6.51
CA ILE A 119 1.82 -4.09 -7.43
C ILE A 119 2.40 -4.48 -8.79
N GLY A 120 3.38 -3.71 -9.29
CA GLY A 120 4.06 -3.96 -10.56
C GLY A 120 4.79 -5.30 -10.58
N GLU A 121 5.60 -5.58 -9.57
CA GLU A 121 6.33 -6.85 -9.41
C GLU A 121 5.38 -8.03 -9.29
N THR A 122 4.37 -7.93 -8.43
CA THR A 122 3.38 -9.00 -8.20
C THR A 122 2.63 -9.34 -9.50
N LYS A 123 2.11 -8.33 -10.20
CA LYS A 123 1.43 -8.51 -11.48
C LYS A 123 2.37 -9.05 -12.56
N GLY A 124 3.61 -8.56 -12.60
CA GLY A 124 4.65 -8.99 -13.53
C GLY A 124 4.99 -10.46 -13.37
N ILE A 125 5.28 -10.89 -12.15
CA ILE A 125 5.58 -12.29 -11.80
C ILE A 125 4.41 -13.19 -12.12
N ALA A 126 3.18 -12.81 -11.73
CA ALA A 126 1.99 -13.60 -12.01
C ALA A 126 1.76 -13.81 -13.52
N LYS A 127 1.83 -12.72 -14.30
CA LYS A 127 1.68 -12.77 -15.76
C LYS A 127 2.81 -13.57 -16.42
N GLY A 128 4.05 -13.39 -15.96
CA GLY A 128 5.22 -14.13 -16.44
C GLY A 128 5.08 -15.63 -16.19
N ARG A 129 4.70 -16.04 -14.97
CA ARG A 129 4.44 -17.44 -14.61
C ARG A 129 3.31 -18.05 -15.42
N ALA A 130 2.20 -17.34 -15.59
CA ALA A 130 1.07 -17.83 -16.39
C ALA A 130 1.46 -18.06 -17.86
N LYS A 131 2.13 -17.07 -18.49
CA LYS A 131 2.60 -17.17 -19.87
C LYS A 131 3.65 -18.27 -20.03
N GLY A 132 4.58 -18.40 -19.09
CA GLY A 132 5.60 -19.45 -19.07
C GLY A 132 4.99 -20.84 -18.98
N ARG A 133 4.05 -21.05 -18.05
CA ARG A 133 3.32 -22.33 -17.89
C ARG A 133 2.51 -22.69 -19.13
N ALA A 134 1.82 -21.74 -19.74
CA ALA A 134 1.05 -21.98 -20.97
C ALA A 134 1.96 -22.40 -22.13
N LYS A 135 3.05 -21.65 -22.37
CA LYS A 135 4.04 -21.99 -23.40
C LYS A 135 4.70 -23.34 -23.15
N GLY A 136 5.10 -23.62 -21.91
CA GLY A 136 5.72 -24.89 -21.54
C GLY A 136 4.78 -26.08 -21.76
N ARG A 137 3.50 -25.96 -21.37
CA ARG A 137 2.49 -27.00 -21.64
C ARG A 137 2.24 -27.22 -23.13
N ALA A 138 2.14 -26.15 -23.91
CA ALA A 138 1.94 -26.27 -25.36
C ALA A 138 3.14 -26.94 -26.04
N LYS A 139 4.37 -26.51 -25.70
CA LYS A 139 5.60 -27.12 -26.22
C LYS A 139 5.71 -28.60 -25.83
N GLY A 140 5.49 -28.94 -24.56
CA GLY A 140 5.54 -30.32 -24.09
C GLY A 140 4.49 -31.23 -24.76
N ARG A 141 3.27 -30.73 -25.00
CA ARG A 141 2.25 -31.47 -25.77
C ARG A 141 2.67 -31.71 -27.22
N ALA A 142 3.23 -30.71 -27.88
CA ALA A 142 3.70 -30.83 -29.26
C ALA A 142 4.89 -31.81 -29.38
N GLU A 143 5.84 -31.76 -28.44
CA GLU A 143 6.98 -32.68 -28.39
C GLU A 143 6.52 -34.12 -28.11
N ALA A 144 5.58 -34.32 -27.19
CA ALA A 144 5.01 -35.64 -26.90
C ALA A 144 4.25 -36.22 -28.12
N ALA A 145 3.45 -35.40 -28.81
CA ALA A 145 2.74 -35.80 -30.02
C ALA A 145 3.71 -36.22 -31.14
N ARG A 146 4.78 -35.45 -31.36
CA ARG A 146 5.83 -35.79 -32.33
C ARG A 146 6.58 -37.05 -31.96
N GLY A 147 6.96 -37.21 -30.69
CA GLY A 147 7.63 -38.42 -30.20
C GLY A 147 6.78 -39.68 -30.40
N LEU A 148 5.48 -39.59 -30.09
CA LEU A 148 4.52 -40.67 -30.35
C LEU A 148 4.40 -40.98 -31.85
N ALA A 149 4.27 -39.97 -32.70
CA ALA A 149 4.17 -40.14 -34.15
C ALA A 149 5.42 -40.82 -34.74
N MET A 150 6.62 -40.42 -34.32
CA MET A 150 7.87 -41.05 -34.73
C MET A 150 7.93 -42.53 -34.31
N ASN A 151 7.48 -42.87 -33.10
CA ASN A 151 7.46 -44.25 -32.63
C ASN A 151 6.47 -45.12 -33.43
N LEU A 152 5.29 -44.58 -33.75
CA LEU A 152 4.29 -45.29 -34.56
C LEU A 152 4.73 -45.45 -36.02
N LEU A 153 5.39 -44.45 -36.61
CA LEU A 153 6.00 -44.55 -37.95
C LEU A 153 7.03 -45.67 -37.99
N LYS A 154 7.91 -45.75 -36.99
CA LYS A 154 8.93 -46.83 -36.86
C LYS A 154 8.29 -48.21 -36.71
N ALA A 155 7.12 -48.29 -36.07
CA ALA A 155 6.36 -49.53 -35.92
C ALA A 155 5.55 -49.91 -37.17
N GLY A 156 5.56 -49.10 -38.24
CA GLY A 156 4.94 -49.41 -39.52
C GLY A 156 3.46 -49.02 -39.64
N PHE A 157 2.92 -48.21 -38.73
CA PHE A 157 1.54 -47.72 -38.83
C PHE A 157 1.36 -46.71 -39.98
N SER A 158 0.15 -46.64 -40.53
CA SER A 158 -0.19 -45.72 -41.62
C SER A 158 -0.21 -44.25 -41.18
N VAL A 159 0.01 -43.34 -42.12
CA VAL A 159 -0.03 -41.88 -41.87
C VAL A 159 -1.41 -41.45 -41.35
N GLU A 160 -2.47 -42.05 -41.89
CA GLU A 160 -3.87 -41.87 -41.45
C GLU A 160 -4.02 -42.21 -39.96
N PHE A 161 -3.61 -43.41 -39.56
CA PHE A 161 -3.73 -43.87 -38.18
C PHE A 161 -2.94 -42.99 -37.22
N ILE A 162 -1.74 -42.56 -37.62
CA ILE A 162 -0.87 -41.72 -36.79
C ILE A 162 -1.46 -40.32 -36.63
N SER A 163 -1.99 -39.74 -37.70
CA SER A 163 -2.65 -38.42 -37.66
C SER A 163 -3.84 -38.45 -36.69
N GLU A 164 -4.68 -39.48 -36.76
CA GLU A 164 -5.84 -39.66 -35.87
C GLU A 164 -5.46 -39.81 -34.38
N ASN A 165 -4.36 -40.49 -34.08
CA ASN A 165 -3.98 -40.82 -32.69
C ASN A 165 -3.04 -39.79 -32.04
N THR A 166 -2.37 -38.95 -32.83
CA THR A 166 -1.41 -37.95 -32.31
C THR A 166 -1.92 -36.52 -32.39
N GLY A 167 -2.98 -36.28 -33.15
CA GLY A 167 -3.53 -34.93 -33.41
C GLY A 167 -2.66 -34.07 -34.31
N LEU A 168 -1.63 -34.64 -34.94
CA LEU A 168 -0.83 -34.00 -35.99
C LEU A 168 -1.54 -34.10 -37.33
N SER A 169 -1.34 -33.11 -38.21
CA SER A 169 -1.84 -33.19 -39.58
C SER A 169 -1.10 -34.29 -40.37
N LYS A 170 -1.71 -34.80 -41.45
CA LYS A 170 -1.06 -35.78 -42.32
C LYS A 170 0.24 -35.23 -42.90
N GLU A 171 0.27 -33.95 -43.28
CA GLU A 171 1.47 -33.25 -43.75
C GLU A 171 2.55 -33.20 -42.68
N GLU A 172 2.19 -32.90 -41.43
CA GLU A 172 3.15 -32.91 -40.31
C GLU A 172 3.74 -34.31 -40.09
N VAL A 173 2.93 -35.36 -40.17
CA VAL A 173 3.39 -36.75 -40.05
C VAL A 173 4.30 -37.15 -41.22
N ILE A 174 3.96 -36.77 -42.45
CA ILE A 174 4.80 -37.01 -43.65
C ILE A 174 6.15 -36.29 -43.52
N ASN A 175 6.14 -35.04 -43.02
CA ASN A 175 7.37 -34.28 -42.80
C ASN A 175 8.28 -34.90 -41.71
N LEU A 176 7.71 -35.61 -40.73
CA LEU A 176 8.48 -36.37 -39.74
C LEU A 176 9.08 -37.66 -40.33
N LYS A 177 8.51 -38.20 -41.41
CA LYS A 177 9.03 -39.38 -42.12
C LYS A 177 10.20 -39.02 -43.05
N ASN A 178 10.22 -37.79 -43.55
CA ASN A 178 11.22 -37.29 -44.51
C ASN A 178 12.41 -36.57 -43.85
N ASN A 179 12.39 -36.42 -42.51
CA ASN A 179 13.53 -35.99 -41.68
C ASN A 179 14.17 -37.20 -41.01
#